data_AF-A0A2K1KL18-F1
#
_entry.id   AF-A0A2K1KL18-F1
#
_cell.length_a   1.000
_cell.length_b   1.000
_cell.length_c   1.000
_cell.angle_alpha   90.00
_cell.angle_beta   90.00
_cell.angle_gamma   90.00
#
_symmetry.space_group_name_H-M   'P 1'
#
loop_
_entity.id
_entity.type
_entity.pdbx_description
1 polymer ?
#
loop_
_entity_poly.entity_id
_entity_poly.type
_entity_poly.pdbx_seq_one_letter_code
_entity_poly.pdbx_strand_id
1 'polypeptide(L)'
;MAEDSLSEFTHRAHVFYFRDALLEQLPSPYEPNDVNRLTLAYFAVSALDLLNALDQVPAVDVIDWVYSLQVLPLSADDPRSSVINKEPVFGFRGSPSIGIRFCSNGTPPISYDGGHLASTYSALSILRILGDDLSCVEHEAVLNTVRGLQQPDGSFCPVQLGAERDLRFTYCAAAICSLLNNWKGMDVDKSVAYILSCQSYDDGFGMYPGLEAHGGGTYCALASLKLMGRLLNDNLHDQGLIAGVLDRTGLVGWCARRQTDCGGFQGRVNKLADTCYAFWVGGSLKMLGKYNLCDAAKLRSFLFTCQTKFGGFSKLPHGYPDLLHSYYGVCAFSLLEESGLQSLCPELGLSTRASYN
;
A
#
# COMPACT_ATOMS: atom_id res chain seq x y z
N MET A 1 21.60 3.45 -30.14
CA MET A 1 20.41 3.98 -30.81
C MET A 1 19.65 4.73 -29.75
N ALA A 2 19.43 6.04 -29.91
CA ALA A 2 18.56 6.78 -29.02
C ALA A 2 17.14 6.27 -29.27
N GLU A 3 16.61 5.45 -28.37
CA GLU A 3 15.18 5.14 -28.39
C GLU A 3 14.43 6.44 -28.11
N ASP A 4 13.48 6.80 -28.97
CA ASP A 4 12.56 7.93 -28.79
C ASP A 4 11.92 7.81 -27.40
N SER A 5 12.34 8.68 -26.46
CA SER A 5 11.67 8.80 -25.18
C SER A 5 10.24 9.25 -25.43
N LEU A 6 9.26 8.48 -24.96
CA LEU A 6 7.85 8.86 -25.06
C LEU A 6 7.64 10.24 -24.44
N SER A 7 6.93 11.13 -25.12
CA SER A 7 6.66 12.50 -24.65
C SER A 7 5.25 12.67 -24.07
N GLU A 8 4.44 11.60 -24.11
CA GLU A 8 3.06 11.57 -23.65
C GLU A 8 2.78 10.35 -22.76
N PHE A 9 1.77 10.48 -21.91
CA PHE A 9 1.29 9.39 -21.06
C PHE A 9 0.48 8.39 -21.90
N THR A 10 0.90 7.12 -21.96
CA THR A 10 0.31 6.12 -22.86
C THR A 10 -0.89 5.41 -22.22
N HIS A 11 -1.94 6.16 -21.90
CA HIS A 11 -3.12 5.70 -21.13
C HIS A 11 -3.65 4.32 -21.56
N ARG A 12 -3.97 4.14 -22.86
CA ARG A 12 -4.50 2.87 -23.39
C ARG A 12 -3.54 1.70 -23.22
N ALA A 13 -2.23 1.95 -23.33
CA ALA A 13 -1.22 0.91 -23.16
C ALA A 13 -1.13 0.48 -21.69
N HIS A 14 -1.24 1.42 -20.74
CA HIS A 14 -1.32 1.11 -19.31
C HIS A 14 -2.57 0.30 -18.96
N VAL A 15 -3.74 0.69 -19.49
CA VAL A 15 -4.98 -0.09 -19.29
C VAL A 15 -4.81 -1.52 -19.80
N PHE A 16 -4.26 -1.69 -21.01
CA PHE A 16 -3.97 -3.02 -21.56
C PHE A 16 -3.03 -3.81 -20.65
N TYR A 17 -1.91 -3.21 -20.22
CA TYR A 17 -0.90 -3.83 -19.35
C TYR A 17 -1.50 -4.38 -18.05
N PHE A 18 -2.28 -3.59 -17.32
CA PHE A 18 -2.86 -4.03 -16.05
C PHE A 18 -3.99 -5.04 -16.22
N ARG A 19 -4.82 -4.88 -17.26
CA ARG A 19 -5.86 -5.88 -17.57
C ARG A 19 -5.22 -7.23 -17.90
N ASP A 20 -4.22 -7.25 -18.76
CA ASP A 20 -3.50 -8.46 -19.13
C ASP A 20 -2.84 -9.11 -17.91
N ALA A 21 -2.15 -8.33 -17.08
CA ALA A 21 -1.54 -8.82 -15.86
C ALA A 21 -2.54 -9.40 -14.83
N LEU A 22 -3.80 -8.95 -14.86
CA LEU A 22 -4.87 -9.44 -13.98
C LEU A 22 -5.53 -10.72 -14.51
N LEU A 23 -5.71 -10.83 -15.83
CA LEU A 23 -6.51 -11.89 -16.46
C LEU A 23 -5.68 -13.02 -17.07
N GLU A 24 -4.44 -12.73 -17.46
CA GLU A 24 -3.55 -13.66 -18.13
C GLU A 24 -2.43 -14.15 -17.20
N GLN A 25 -1.55 -15.01 -17.73
CA GLN A 25 -0.43 -15.55 -16.98
C GLN A 25 0.67 -14.50 -16.79
N LEU A 26 1.16 -14.38 -15.55
CA LEU A 26 2.31 -13.53 -15.26
C LEU A 26 3.61 -14.17 -15.76
N PRO A 27 4.60 -13.37 -16.19
CA PRO A 27 5.93 -13.86 -16.56
C PRO A 27 6.63 -14.62 -15.42
N SER A 28 7.52 -15.56 -15.77
CA SER A 28 8.24 -16.39 -14.78
C SER A 28 9.00 -15.62 -13.68
N PRO A 29 9.52 -14.39 -13.88
CA PRO A 29 10.10 -13.62 -12.78
C PRO A 29 9.14 -13.28 -11.62
N TYR A 30 7.82 -13.48 -11.78
CA TYR A 30 6.84 -13.33 -10.70
C TYR A 30 6.68 -14.58 -9.83
N GLU A 31 7.30 -15.72 -10.17
CA GLU A 31 7.22 -16.95 -9.37
C GLU A 31 7.59 -16.74 -7.88
N PRO A 32 8.66 -15.99 -7.51
CA PRO A 32 8.96 -15.71 -6.10
C PRO A 32 7.88 -14.90 -5.37
N ASN A 33 6.95 -14.29 -6.11
CA ASN A 33 5.82 -13.52 -5.59
C ASN A 33 4.53 -14.33 -5.54
N ASP A 34 4.58 -15.67 -5.64
CA ASP A 34 3.37 -16.50 -5.56
C ASP A 34 2.61 -16.25 -4.25
N VAL A 35 3.30 -16.06 -3.12
CA VAL A 35 2.67 -15.69 -1.83
C VAL A 35 2.11 -14.26 -1.79
N ASN A 36 2.39 -13.43 -2.80
CA ASN A 36 1.98 -12.02 -2.89
C ASN A 36 0.97 -11.77 -4.02
N ARG A 37 0.37 -12.81 -4.60
CA ARG A 37 -0.58 -12.67 -5.74
C ARG A 37 -1.72 -11.71 -5.46
N LEU A 38 -2.24 -11.67 -4.23
CA LEU A 38 -3.28 -10.71 -3.83
C LEU A 38 -2.79 -9.26 -3.89
N THR A 39 -1.54 -8.99 -3.49
CA THR A 39 -0.92 -7.66 -3.62
C THR A 39 -0.69 -7.29 -5.09
N LEU A 40 -0.31 -8.25 -5.93
CA LEU A 40 -0.17 -8.02 -7.37
C LEU A 40 -1.50 -7.69 -8.03
N ALA A 41 -2.57 -8.40 -7.66
CA ALA A 41 -3.93 -8.09 -8.11
C ALA A 41 -4.38 -6.71 -7.62
N TYR A 42 -4.03 -6.32 -6.38
CA TYR A 42 -4.28 -4.97 -5.87
C TYR A 42 -3.65 -3.90 -6.75
N PHE A 43 -2.38 -4.06 -7.14
CA PHE A 43 -1.72 -3.12 -8.04
C PHE A 43 -2.46 -2.99 -9.38
N ALA A 44 -2.90 -4.10 -9.96
CA ALA A 44 -3.64 -4.09 -11.23
C ALA A 44 -5.01 -3.44 -11.11
N VAL A 45 -5.84 -3.88 -10.15
CA VAL A 45 -7.20 -3.37 -9.95
C VAL A 45 -7.18 -1.89 -9.55
N SER A 46 -6.29 -1.50 -8.65
CA SER A 46 -6.17 -0.09 -8.22
C SER A 46 -5.64 0.81 -9.35
N ALA A 47 -4.72 0.32 -10.19
CA ALA A 47 -4.29 1.08 -11.36
C ALA A 47 -5.43 1.25 -12.37
N LEU A 48 -6.21 0.21 -12.64
CA LEU A 48 -7.37 0.28 -13.54
C LEU A 48 -8.44 1.26 -13.02
N ASP A 49 -8.63 1.36 -11.70
CA ASP A 49 -9.48 2.41 -11.11
C ASP A 49 -8.92 3.81 -11.36
N LEU A 50 -7.64 4.04 -11.04
CA LEU A 50 -7.00 5.34 -11.28
C LEU A 50 -6.99 5.73 -12.77
N LEU A 51 -6.93 4.75 -13.68
CA LEU A 51 -7.00 4.95 -15.13
C LEU A 51 -8.45 5.12 -15.64
N ASN A 52 -9.45 5.09 -14.76
CA ASN A 52 -10.88 5.13 -15.13
C ASN A 52 -11.28 4.02 -16.11
N ALA A 53 -10.84 2.78 -15.82
CA ALA A 53 -11.00 1.60 -16.66
C ALA A 53 -11.45 0.35 -15.86
N LEU A 54 -12.23 0.53 -14.79
CA LEU A 54 -12.75 -0.59 -13.98
C LEU A 54 -13.72 -1.50 -14.76
N ASP A 55 -14.32 -1.01 -15.84
CA ASP A 55 -15.13 -1.81 -16.76
C ASP A 55 -14.34 -2.96 -17.40
N GLN A 56 -13.01 -2.91 -17.37
CA GLN A 56 -12.11 -3.96 -17.84
C GLN A 56 -11.86 -5.06 -16.79
N VAL A 57 -12.36 -4.90 -15.56
CA VAL A 57 -12.20 -5.87 -14.46
C VAL A 57 -13.46 -6.74 -14.36
N PRO A 58 -13.35 -8.09 -14.40
CA PRO A 58 -14.47 -8.98 -14.12
C PRO A 58 -14.76 -8.96 -12.61
N ALA A 59 -15.48 -7.93 -12.16
CA ALA A 59 -15.61 -7.60 -10.74
C ALA A 59 -16.13 -8.77 -9.89
N VAL A 60 -17.14 -9.50 -10.38
CA VAL A 60 -17.71 -10.66 -9.66
C VAL A 60 -16.66 -11.74 -9.43
N ASP A 61 -15.94 -12.14 -10.48
CA ASP A 61 -14.92 -13.20 -10.38
C ASP A 61 -13.76 -12.79 -9.47
N VAL A 62 -13.34 -11.52 -9.55
CA VAL A 62 -12.28 -10.99 -8.68
C VAL A 62 -12.74 -10.92 -7.22
N ILE A 63 -13.97 -10.47 -6.95
CA ILE A 63 -14.53 -10.45 -5.59
C ILE A 63 -14.60 -11.87 -5.01
N ASP A 64 -15.15 -12.83 -5.76
CA ASP A 64 -15.23 -14.24 -5.34
C ASP A 64 -13.84 -14.83 -5.08
N TRP A 65 -12.85 -14.49 -5.92
CA TRP A 65 -11.47 -14.91 -5.72
C TRP A 65 -10.85 -14.29 -4.47
N VAL A 66 -11.04 -12.98 -4.23
CA VAL A 66 -10.53 -12.31 -3.03
C VAL A 66 -11.14 -12.93 -1.77
N TYR A 67 -12.46 -13.12 -1.72
CA TYR A 67 -13.11 -13.75 -0.58
C TYR A 67 -12.68 -15.20 -0.38
N SER A 68 -12.31 -15.92 -1.44
CA SER A 68 -11.72 -17.26 -1.29
C SER A 68 -10.41 -17.31 -0.50
N LEU A 69 -9.71 -16.18 -0.40
CA LEU A 69 -8.50 -16.05 0.39
C LEU A 69 -8.75 -15.65 1.84
N GLN A 70 -9.99 -15.35 2.23
CA GLN A 70 -10.35 -15.04 3.61
C GLN A 70 -10.16 -16.27 4.51
N VAL A 71 -9.50 -16.05 5.65
CA VAL A 71 -9.30 -17.03 6.72
C VAL A 71 -10.40 -16.82 7.75
N LEU A 72 -11.34 -17.77 7.83
CA LEU A 72 -12.50 -17.68 8.72
C LEU A 72 -12.23 -18.33 10.09
N PRO A 73 -12.88 -17.88 11.17
CA PRO A 73 -12.89 -18.61 12.42
C PRO A 73 -13.54 -19.99 12.28
N LEU A 74 -13.05 -20.95 13.05
CA LEU A 74 -13.71 -22.24 13.22
C LEU A 74 -14.94 -22.07 14.11
N SER A 75 -15.96 -22.91 13.89
CA SER A 75 -17.02 -23.10 14.89
C SER A 75 -16.41 -23.62 16.20
N ALA A 76 -16.96 -23.21 17.34
CA ALA A 76 -16.51 -23.65 18.65
C ALA A 76 -16.53 -25.19 18.82
N ASP A 77 -17.42 -25.87 18.09
CA ASP A 77 -17.58 -27.32 18.11
C ASP A 77 -16.68 -28.05 17.07
N ASP A 78 -15.85 -27.33 16.30
CA ASP A 78 -15.02 -27.94 15.27
C ASP A 78 -13.90 -28.80 15.91
N PRO A 79 -13.81 -30.09 15.59
CA PRO A 79 -12.78 -30.99 16.13
C PRO A 79 -11.34 -30.55 15.83
N ARG A 80 -11.13 -29.71 14.81
CA ARG A 80 -9.82 -29.19 14.43
C ARG A 80 -9.34 -28.05 15.35
N SER A 81 -10.21 -27.50 16.19
CA SER A 81 -9.88 -26.39 17.10
C SER A 81 -8.73 -26.72 18.07
N SER A 82 -8.50 -28.00 18.38
CA SER A 82 -7.38 -28.43 19.23
C SER A 82 -6.06 -28.65 18.49
N VAL A 83 -6.08 -28.68 17.15
CA VAL A 83 -4.93 -29.05 16.29
C VAL A 83 -4.41 -27.87 15.47
N ILE A 84 -5.30 -26.94 15.12
CA ILE A 84 -4.94 -25.69 14.46
C ILE A 84 -4.16 -24.81 15.46
N ASN A 85 -3.26 -23.95 14.93
CA ASN A 85 -2.46 -23.02 15.74
C ASN A 85 -3.31 -22.44 16.86
N LYS A 86 -2.84 -22.53 18.11
CA LYS A 86 -3.59 -22.12 19.31
C LYS A 86 -4.14 -20.70 19.22
N GLU A 87 -3.52 -19.87 18.37
CA GLU A 87 -3.99 -18.56 17.98
C GLU A 87 -3.90 -18.43 16.44
N PRO A 88 -5.02 -18.60 15.72
CA PRO A 88 -5.05 -18.41 14.27
C PRO A 88 -4.98 -16.94 13.88
N VAL A 89 -4.27 -16.64 12.78
CA VAL A 89 -4.20 -15.30 12.19
C VAL A 89 -5.33 -15.19 11.16
N PHE A 90 -6.39 -14.46 11.49
CA PHE A 90 -7.48 -14.17 10.56
C PHE A 90 -7.12 -13.01 9.62
N GLY A 91 -7.97 -12.76 8.61
CA GLY A 91 -7.67 -11.84 7.52
C GLY A 91 -7.61 -12.59 6.20
N PHE A 92 -6.70 -12.18 5.32
CA PHE A 92 -6.58 -12.75 3.98
C PHE A 92 -5.21 -13.36 3.74
N ARG A 93 -5.23 -14.53 3.09
CA ARG A 93 -4.04 -15.17 2.53
C ARG A 93 -3.54 -14.35 1.35
N GLY A 94 -2.24 -14.38 1.09
CA GLY A 94 -1.68 -13.72 -0.07
C GLY A 94 -1.89 -14.48 -1.38
N SER A 95 -2.17 -15.79 -1.32
CA SER A 95 -2.48 -16.65 -2.46
C SER A 95 -3.06 -18.01 -2.03
N PRO A 96 -3.55 -18.86 -2.96
CA PRO A 96 -4.05 -20.19 -2.64
C PRO A 96 -2.93 -21.25 -2.52
N SER A 97 -1.65 -20.86 -2.43
CA SER A 97 -0.49 -21.76 -2.51
C SER A 97 -0.43 -22.85 -1.44
N ILE A 98 -1.11 -22.64 -0.30
CA ILE A 98 -1.23 -23.62 0.78
C ILE A 98 -2.17 -24.80 0.43
N GLY A 99 -2.80 -24.79 -0.75
CA GLY A 99 -3.55 -25.93 -1.29
C GLY A 99 -4.96 -26.08 -0.74
N ILE A 100 -5.55 -25.01 -0.20
CA ILE A 100 -6.93 -25.02 0.29
C ILE A 100 -7.90 -25.00 -0.89
N ARG A 101 -9.00 -25.74 -0.74
CA ARG A 101 -10.07 -25.79 -1.75
C ARG A 101 -10.71 -24.41 -1.90
N PHE A 102 -10.89 -23.98 -3.15
CA PHE A 102 -11.61 -22.75 -3.47
C PHE A 102 -13.01 -22.74 -2.84
N CYS A 103 -13.32 -21.66 -2.13
CA CYS A 103 -14.65 -21.37 -1.59
C CYS A 103 -14.84 -19.85 -1.57
N SER A 104 -15.79 -19.32 -2.32
CA SER A 104 -16.00 -17.87 -2.48
C SER A 104 -16.42 -17.13 -1.21
N ASN A 105 -16.66 -17.83 -0.10
CA ASN A 105 -16.95 -17.21 1.20
C ASN A 105 -15.76 -17.27 2.17
N GLY A 106 -14.62 -17.79 1.72
CA GLY A 106 -13.47 -18.06 2.57
C GLY A 106 -13.52 -19.44 3.22
N THR A 107 -12.48 -19.77 3.97
CA THR A 107 -12.32 -21.09 4.58
C THR A 107 -11.68 -20.99 5.96
N PRO A 108 -12.04 -21.89 6.90
CA PRO A 108 -11.30 -22.00 8.15
C PRO A 108 -9.84 -22.39 7.92
N PRO A 109 -8.92 -21.98 8.81
CA PRO A 109 -7.51 -22.28 8.66
C PRO A 109 -7.22 -23.79 8.74
N ILE A 110 -6.10 -24.20 8.14
CA ILE A 110 -5.46 -25.50 8.40
C ILE A 110 -4.13 -25.28 9.15
N SER A 111 -3.41 -26.35 9.49
CA SER A 111 -2.08 -26.22 10.11
C SER A 111 -1.16 -25.35 9.24
N TYR A 112 -0.48 -24.39 9.88
CA TYR A 112 0.41 -23.40 9.23
C TYR A 112 -0.27 -22.40 8.28
N ASP A 113 -1.60 -22.36 8.26
CA ASP A 113 -2.37 -21.38 7.52
C ASP A 113 -2.63 -20.11 8.34
N GLY A 114 -2.76 -18.98 7.66
CA GLY A 114 -3.04 -17.71 8.30
C GLY A 114 -3.08 -16.54 7.31
N GLY A 115 -3.73 -15.47 7.75
CA GLY A 115 -3.72 -14.19 7.07
C GLY A 115 -2.37 -13.48 7.22
N HIS A 116 -2.18 -12.44 6.42
CA HIS A 116 -1.04 -11.53 6.51
C HIS A 116 -1.55 -10.09 6.43
N LEU A 117 -0.97 -9.16 7.21
CA LEU A 117 -1.46 -7.77 7.25
C LEU A 117 -1.45 -7.11 5.86
N ALA A 118 -0.37 -7.26 5.08
CA ALA A 118 -0.30 -6.68 3.74
C ALA A 118 -1.35 -7.27 2.76
N SER A 119 -1.61 -8.58 2.87
CA SER A 119 -2.62 -9.26 2.06
C SER A 119 -4.03 -8.85 2.47
N THR A 120 -4.27 -8.66 3.77
CA THR A 120 -5.55 -8.17 4.31
C THR A 120 -5.83 -6.75 3.86
N TYR A 121 -4.85 -5.84 3.93
CA TYR A 121 -4.96 -4.50 3.34
C TYR A 121 -5.28 -4.55 1.83
N SER A 122 -4.56 -5.39 1.07
CA SER A 122 -4.77 -5.54 -0.37
C SER A 122 -6.17 -6.06 -0.70
N ALA A 123 -6.66 -7.05 0.07
CA ALA A 123 -8.00 -7.61 -0.07
C ALA A 123 -9.09 -6.55 0.11
N LEU A 124 -9.07 -5.86 1.26
CA LEU A 124 -10.06 -4.84 1.59
C LEU A 124 -10.05 -3.70 0.58
N SER A 125 -8.86 -3.33 0.09
CA SER A 125 -8.69 -2.32 -0.95
C SER A 125 -9.32 -2.75 -2.27
N ILE A 126 -9.07 -3.98 -2.74
CA ILE A 126 -9.69 -4.51 -3.97
C ILE A 126 -11.20 -4.53 -3.84
N LEU A 127 -11.73 -5.07 -2.74
CA LEU A 127 -13.17 -5.17 -2.48
C LEU A 127 -13.82 -3.77 -2.53
N ARG A 128 -13.23 -2.78 -1.84
CA ARG A 128 -13.70 -1.39 -1.88
C ARG A 128 -13.63 -0.75 -3.26
N ILE A 129 -12.53 -0.95 -3.99
CA ILE A 129 -12.40 -0.45 -5.36
C ILE A 129 -13.53 -1.00 -6.24
N LEU A 130 -13.87 -2.28 -6.09
CA LEU A 130 -14.91 -2.97 -6.86
C LEU A 130 -16.35 -2.71 -6.37
N GLY A 131 -16.53 -1.89 -5.33
CA GLY A 131 -17.85 -1.50 -4.83
C GLY A 131 -18.51 -2.52 -3.90
N ASP A 132 -17.75 -3.48 -3.37
CA ASP A 132 -18.20 -4.37 -2.31
C ASP A 132 -18.35 -3.61 -0.98
N ASP A 133 -19.38 -3.94 -0.21
CA ASP A 133 -19.72 -3.27 1.05
C ASP A 133 -18.97 -3.84 2.28
N LEU A 134 -18.09 -4.83 2.05
CA LEU A 134 -17.33 -5.57 3.06
C LEU A 134 -18.19 -6.36 4.05
N SER A 135 -19.50 -6.56 3.79
CA SER A 135 -20.40 -7.27 4.72
C SER A 135 -20.04 -8.74 4.90
N CYS A 136 -19.41 -9.36 3.92
CA CYS A 136 -18.92 -10.75 3.98
C CYS A 136 -17.52 -10.89 4.62
N VAL A 137 -16.91 -9.78 5.06
CA VAL A 137 -15.66 -9.82 5.83
C VAL A 137 -15.98 -10.15 7.29
N GLU A 138 -15.19 -11.02 7.93
CA GLU A 138 -15.28 -11.30 9.36
C GLU A 138 -14.56 -10.21 10.17
N HIS A 139 -15.20 -9.03 10.31
CA HIS A 139 -14.58 -7.81 10.85
C HIS A 139 -13.95 -8.03 12.23
N GLU A 140 -14.69 -8.65 13.15
CA GLU A 140 -14.22 -8.88 14.52
C GLU A 140 -13.02 -9.83 14.55
N ALA A 141 -13.02 -10.87 13.72
CA ALA A 141 -11.89 -11.80 13.60
C ALA A 141 -10.64 -11.06 13.09
N VAL A 142 -10.79 -10.26 12.02
CA VAL A 142 -9.71 -9.44 11.45
C VAL A 142 -9.16 -8.46 12.49
N LEU A 143 -10.02 -7.70 13.17
CA LEU A 143 -9.59 -6.69 14.14
C LEU A 143 -8.93 -7.30 15.38
N ASN A 144 -9.44 -8.44 15.86
CA ASN A 144 -8.79 -9.17 16.95
C ASN A 144 -7.39 -9.67 16.54
N THR A 145 -7.22 -10.12 15.29
CA THR A 145 -5.91 -10.46 14.76
C THR A 145 -4.99 -9.24 14.66
N VAL A 146 -5.46 -8.10 14.11
CA VAL A 146 -4.64 -6.87 14.06
C VAL A 146 -4.18 -6.49 15.48
N ARG A 147 -5.07 -6.58 16.47
CA ARG A 147 -4.74 -6.26 17.87
C ARG A 147 -3.71 -7.23 18.44
N GLY A 148 -3.87 -8.54 18.20
CA GLY A 148 -2.93 -9.56 18.66
C GLY A 148 -1.54 -9.46 18.03
N LEU A 149 -1.44 -8.84 16.86
CA LEU A 149 -0.18 -8.60 16.16
C LEU A 149 0.57 -7.36 16.66
N GLN A 150 -0.10 -6.48 17.41
CA GLN A 150 0.55 -5.31 18.01
C GLN A 150 1.52 -5.71 19.12
N GLN A 151 2.70 -5.13 19.09
CA GLN A 151 3.78 -5.41 20.03
C GLN A 151 3.75 -4.40 21.20
N PRO A 152 4.44 -4.71 22.33
CA PRO A 152 4.45 -3.82 23.49
C PRO A 152 4.97 -2.40 23.21
N ASP A 153 5.87 -2.25 22.23
CA ASP A 153 6.45 -0.97 21.79
C ASP A 153 5.54 -0.18 20.83
N GLY A 154 4.41 -0.77 20.39
CA GLY A 154 3.48 -0.18 19.43
C GLY A 154 3.69 -0.60 17.98
N SER A 155 4.76 -1.33 17.66
CA SER A 155 4.99 -1.89 16.33
C SER A 155 4.04 -3.05 16.02
N PHE A 156 4.02 -3.53 14.78
CA PHE A 156 3.19 -4.68 14.37
C PHE A 156 4.06 -5.76 13.72
N CYS A 157 3.81 -7.01 14.10
CA CYS A 157 4.20 -8.16 13.29
C CYS A 157 3.18 -8.35 12.15
N PRO A 158 3.59 -8.84 10.98
CA PRO A 158 2.65 -9.15 9.90
C PRO A 158 1.85 -10.44 10.13
N VAL A 159 2.42 -11.36 10.91
CA VAL A 159 1.90 -12.69 11.24
C VAL A 159 2.31 -13.07 12.68
N GLN A 160 1.57 -13.99 13.28
CA GLN A 160 1.73 -14.34 14.69
C GLN A 160 2.96 -15.22 14.99
N LEU A 161 3.44 -15.98 14.01
CA LEU A 161 4.63 -16.85 14.14
C LEU A 161 5.94 -16.07 14.33
N GLY A 162 5.89 -14.73 14.30
CA GLY A 162 7.04 -13.85 14.42
C GLY A 162 7.70 -13.62 13.06
N ALA A 163 7.79 -12.35 12.69
CA ALA A 163 8.52 -11.88 11.51
C ALA A 163 9.09 -10.49 11.82
N GLU A 164 9.56 -9.77 10.81
CA GLU A 164 10.05 -8.41 10.97
C GLU A 164 8.94 -7.46 11.44
N ARG A 165 9.34 -6.39 12.12
CA ARG A 165 8.45 -5.39 12.72
C ARG A 165 8.93 -4.04 12.25
N ASP A 166 8.17 -3.42 11.36
CA ASP A 166 8.52 -2.11 10.83
C ASP A 166 7.28 -1.31 10.44
N LEU A 167 7.52 -0.07 10.02
CA LEU A 167 6.45 0.86 9.67
C LEU A 167 5.51 0.36 8.56
N ARG A 168 5.90 -0.59 7.70
CA ARG A 168 5.00 -1.15 6.68
C ARG A 168 3.78 -1.80 7.31
N PHE A 169 3.99 -2.51 8.41
CA PHE A 169 2.91 -3.22 9.09
C PHE A 169 2.12 -2.33 10.03
N THR A 170 2.75 -1.26 10.53
CA THR A 170 2.02 -0.18 11.21
C THR A 170 1.03 0.50 10.24
N TYR A 171 1.48 0.78 9.01
CA TYR A 171 0.62 1.28 7.94
C TYR A 171 -0.48 0.30 7.56
N CYS A 172 -0.16 -0.99 7.34
CA CYS A 172 -1.18 -1.98 7.02
C CYS A 172 -2.24 -2.06 8.12
N ALA A 173 -1.84 -2.08 9.39
CA ALA A 173 -2.78 -2.13 10.52
C ALA A 173 -3.67 -0.88 10.57
N ALA A 174 -3.11 0.31 10.36
CA ALA A 174 -3.86 1.56 10.34
C ALA A 174 -4.83 1.63 9.15
N ALA A 175 -4.40 1.21 7.96
CA ALA A 175 -5.23 1.15 6.77
C ALA A 175 -6.39 0.15 6.92
N ILE A 176 -6.14 -1.04 7.49
CA ILE A 176 -7.19 -2.02 7.78
C ILE A 176 -8.23 -1.42 8.76
N CYS A 177 -7.79 -0.83 9.87
CA CYS A 177 -8.69 -0.19 10.84
C CYS A 177 -9.50 0.94 10.19
N SER A 178 -8.88 1.73 9.30
CA SER A 178 -9.54 2.80 8.56
C SER A 178 -10.58 2.29 7.57
N LEU A 179 -10.26 1.28 6.74
CA LEU A 179 -11.16 0.71 5.73
C LEU A 179 -12.37 -0.01 6.36
N LEU A 180 -12.18 -0.60 7.54
CA LEU A 180 -13.26 -1.19 8.34
C LEU A 180 -13.96 -0.15 9.24
N ASN A 181 -13.52 1.10 9.24
CA ASN A 181 -14.00 2.18 10.10
C ASN A 181 -14.09 1.77 11.59
N ASN A 182 -13.10 1.02 12.07
CA ASN A 182 -13.09 0.48 13.43
C ASN A 182 -11.66 0.39 13.98
N TRP A 183 -11.34 1.29 14.89
CA TRP A 183 -10.01 1.43 15.51
C TRP A 183 -9.80 0.53 16.73
N LYS A 184 -10.75 -0.36 17.06
CA LYS A 184 -10.54 -1.35 18.13
C LYS A 184 -9.39 -2.31 17.83
N GLY A 185 -9.00 -2.47 16.56
CA GLY A 185 -7.90 -3.34 16.15
C GLY A 185 -6.51 -2.92 16.63
N MET A 186 -6.33 -1.73 17.23
CA MET A 186 -5.01 -1.30 17.71
C MET A 186 -5.08 -0.33 18.89
N ASP A 187 -4.01 -0.30 19.69
CA ASP A 187 -3.67 0.81 20.57
C ASP A 187 -3.03 1.92 19.71
N VAL A 188 -3.82 2.94 19.38
CA VAL A 188 -3.42 4.06 18.52
C VAL A 188 -2.27 4.85 19.15
N ASP A 189 -2.33 5.12 20.46
CA ASP A 189 -1.35 6.00 21.10
C ASP A 189 0.03 5.33 21.20
N LYS A 190 0.08 4.01 21.45
CA LYS A 190 1.35 3.24 21.33
C LYS A 190 1.89 3.23 19.91
N SER A 191 1.01 3.06 18.92
CA SER A 191 1.41 3.07 17.51
C SER A 191 2.01 4.43 17.11
N VAL A 192 1.41 5.53 17.58
CA VAL A 192 1.94 6.89 17.39
C VAL A 192 3.31 7.03 18.05
N ALA A 193 3.47 6.57 19.30
CA ALA A 193 4.75 6.60 20.00
C ALA A 193 5.84 5.81 19.25
N TYR A 194 5.50 4.62 18.73
CA TYR A 194 6.39 3.82 17.89
C TYR A 194 6.80 4.58 16.63
N ILE A 195 5.84 5.13 15.88
CA ILE A 195 6.10 5.90 14.66
C ILE A 195 7.06 7.05 14.94
N LEU A 196 6.81 7.83 16.00
CA LEU A 196 7.65 8.97 16.37
C LEU A 196 9.07 8.55 16.75
N SER A 197 9.24 7.39 17.39
CA SER A 197 10.56 6.84 17.69
C SER A 197 11.35 6.38 16.45
N CYS A 198 10.68 6.26 15.29
CA CYS A 198 11.31 5.94 14.01
C CYS A 198 11.83 7.17 13.25
N GLN A 199 11.60 8.41 13.74
CA GLN A 199 12.19 9.59 13.11
C GLN A 199 13.72 9.56 13.31
N SER A 200 14.45 9.67 12.21
CA SER A 200 15.91 9.61 12.19
C SER A 200 16.53 10.99 12.39
N TYR A 201 17.86 11.03 12.54
CA TYR A 201 18.60 12.27 12.77
C TYR A 201 18.57 13.25 11.58
N ASP A 202 18.22 12.77 10.39
CA ASP A 202 18.10 13.57 9.17
C ASP A 202 16.65 13.97 8.87
N ASP A 203 15.75 13.90 9.86
CA ASP A 203 14.36 14.36 9.87
C ASP A 203 13.33 13.45 9.16
N GLY A 204 13.75 12.52 8.31
CA GLY A 204 12.87 11.49 7.74
C GLY A 204 12.64 10.32 8.69
N PHE A 205 11.80 9.34 8.30
CA PHE A 205 11.56 8.14 9.12
C PHE A 205 12.28 6.92 8.56
N GLY A 206 12.99 6.21 9.45
CA GLY A 206 13.52 4.87 9.18
C GLY A 206 12.45 3.79 9.33
N MET A 207 12.74 2.57 8.89
CA MET A 207 11.77 1.46 8.96
C MET A 207 11.43 1.05 10.40
N TYR A 208 12.40 1.15 11.31
CA TYR A 208 12.27 0.95 12.75
C TYR A 208 13.23 1.91 13.49
N PRO A 209 13.11 2.07 14.82
CA PRO A 209 13.86 3.05 15.57
C PRO A 209 15.38 2.94 15.39
N GLY A 210 16.03 4.07 15.16
CA GLY A 210 17.49 4.16 14.97
C GLY A 210 17.99 3.85 13.55
N LEU A 211 17.11 3.55 12.59
CA LEU A 211 17.53 3.36 11.20
C LEU A 211 17.65 4.65 10.38
N GLU A 212 18.39 4.54 9.28
CA GLU A 212 18.46 5.54 8.22
C GLU A 212 17.05 5.84 7.68
N ALA A 213 16.72 7.13 7.54
CA ALA A 213 15.45 7.53 6.96
C ALA A 213 15.28 7.01 5.54
N HIS A 214 14.06 6.56 5.20
CA HIS A 214 13.73 5.95 3.92
C HIS A 214 12.40 6.49 3.40
N GLY A 215 12.28 6.69 2.07
CA GLY A 215 11.07 7.25 1.46
C GLY A 215 9.82 6.42 1.74
N GLY A 216 9.95 5.09 1.66
CA GLY A 216 8.87 4.17 2.05
C GLY A 216 8.54 4.19 3.54
N GLY A 217 9.54 4.28 4.43
CA GLY A 217 9.31 4.39 5.88
C GLY A 217 8.63 5.69 6.25
N THR A 218 9.08 6.79 5.65
CA THR A 218 8.49 8.14 5.78
C THR A 218 7.05 8.18 5.29
N TYR A 219 6.75 7.59 4.13
CA TYR A 219 5.37 7.44 3.68
C TYR A 219 4.53 6.66 4.70
N CYS A 220 5.01 5.49 5.14
CA CYS A 220 4.27 4.64 6.06
C CYS A 220 3.98 5.36 7.38
N ALA A 221 4.95 6.09 7.93
CA ALA A 221 4.77 6.93 9.11
C ALA A 221 3.67 7.98 8.90
N LEU A 222 3.80 8.79 7.84
CA LEU A 222 2.88 9.90 7.56
C LEU A 222 1.46 9.42 7.24
N ALA A 223 1.32 8.39 6.41
CA ALA A 223 0.03 7.80 6.07
C ALA A 223 -0.65 7.22 7.31
N SER A 224 0.09 6.47 8.14
CA SER A 224 -0.44 5.94 9.40
C SER A 224 -0.93 7.06 10.33
N LEU A 225 -0.12 8.10 10.53
CA LEU A 225 -0.49 9.26 11.35
C LEU A 225 -1.71 10.00 10.78
N LYS A 226 -1.80 10.13 9.45
CA LYS A 226 -2.94 10.77 8.78
C LYS A 226 -4.23 9.98 9.01
N LEU A 227 -4.20 8.67 8.79
CA LEU A 227 -5.35 7.77 8.99
C LEU A 227 -5.81 7.79 10.45
N MET A 228 -4.87 7.79 11.41
CA MET A 228 -5.18 7.88 12.84
C MET A 228 -5.70 9.26 13.30
N GLY A 229 -5.75 10.26 12.40
CA GLY A 229 -6.10 11.64 12.75
C GLY A 229 -5.08 12.31 13.66
N ARG A 230 -3.80 11.88 13.59
CA ARG A 230 -2.69 12.36 14.42
C ARG A 230 -1.65 13.17 13.64
N LEU A 231 -1.76 13.24 12.32
CA LEU A 231 -0.91 14.13 11.52
C LEU A 231 -1.40 15.58 11.61
N LEU A 232 -0.52 16.49 11.99
CA LEU A 232 -0.79 17.93 12.05
C LEU A 232 -1.24 18.47 10.67
N ASN A 233 -2.37 19.16 10.64
CA ASN A 233 -2.81 19.95 9.48
C ASN A 233 -2.60 21.45 9.77
N ASP A 234 -2.15 22.21 8.76
CA ASP A 234 -1.88 23.66 8.86
C ASP A 234 -3.15 24.50 9.20
N ASN A 235 -4.36 23.93 9.12
CA ASN A 235 -5.64 24.64 9.16
C ASN A 235 -6.55 24.34 10.37
N LEU A 236 -6.03 23.68 11.42
CA LEU A 236 -6.81 23.43 12.62
C LEU A 236 -6.15 24.11 13.82
N HIS A 237 -6.88 25.05 14.42
CA HIS A 237 -6.77 25.41 15.85
C HIS A 237 -7.08 24.20 16.78
N ASP A 238 -7.31 23.03 16.19
CA ASP A 238 -7.72 21.82 16.84
C ASP A 238 -6.52 20.90 17.07
N GLN A 239 -6.57 20.24 18.22
CA GLN A 239 -5.47 19.58 18.91
C GLN A 239 -4.95 18.32 18.20
N GLY A 240 -4.37 18.48 17.01
CA GLY A 240 -3.54 17.45 16.38
C GLY A 240 -2.34 17.14 17.27
N LEU A 241 -2.39 15.99 17.94
CA LEU A 241 -1.61 15.63 19.13
C LEU A 241 -0.12 15.30 18.87
N ILE A 242 0.55 16.04 17.99
CA ILE A 242 2.02 16.01 17.80
C ILE A 242 2.56 17.44 17.59
N ALA A 243 1.84 18.46 18.07
CA ALA A 243 2.34 19.84 18.09
C ALA A 243 3.54 19.91 19.04
N GLY A 244 4.76 19.86 18.49
CA GLY A 244 6.02 20.02 19.21
C GLY A 244 6.93 18.79 19.28
N VAL A 245 6.50 17.61 18.81
CA VAL A 245 7.35 16.40 18.78
C VAL A 245 7.89 16.12 17.38
N LEU A 246 7.12 16.42 16.34
CA LEU A 246 7.53 16.23 14.95
C LEU A 246 8.19 17.51 14.42
N ASP A 247 9.46 17.45 14.04
CA ASP A 247 10.06 18.52 13.24
C ASP A 247 9.50 18.47 11.81
N ARG A 248 8.37 19.16 11.63
CA ARG A 248 7.67 19.26 10.34
C ARG A 248 8.51 19.99 9.30
N THR A 249 9.30 20.99 9.71
CA THR A 249 10.13 21.78 8.78
C THR A 249 11.27 20.91 8.26
N GLY A 250 11.98 20.23 9.16
CA GLY A 250 13.02 19.26 8.84
C GLY A 250 12.49 18.18 7.91
N LEU A 251 11.35 17.57 8.26
CA LEU A 251 10.72 16.50 7.48
C LEU A 251 10.30 16.94 6.07
N VAL A 252 9.65 18.10 5.93
CA VAL A 252 9.32 18.68 4.61
C VAL A 252 10.60 18.90 3.80
N GLY A 253 11.63 19.46 4.43
CA GLY A 253 12.94 19.63 3.80
C GLY A 253 13.57 18.31 3.36
N TRP A 254 13.48 17.27 4.18
CA TRP A 254 14.00 15.94 3.88
C TRP A 254 13.29 15.35 2.65
N CYS A 255 11.96 15.40 2.60
CA CYS A 255 11.18 14.94 1.46
C CYS A 255 11.49 15.73 0.18
N ALA A 256 11.54 17.07 0.25
CA ALA A 256 11.84 17.90 -0.91
C ALA A 256 13.24 17.60 -1.50
N ARG A 257 14.24 17.36 -0.64
CA ARG A 257 15.61 16.98 -1.04
C ARG A 257 15.74 15.54 -1.57
N ARG A 258 14.64 14.81 -1.78
CA ARG A 258 14.65 13.52 -2.47
C ARG A 258 14.48 13.65 -3.98
N GLN A 259 13.95 14.76 -4.49
CA GLN A 259 13.98 14.99 -5.92
C GLN A 259 15.42 15.27 -6.36
N THR A 260 15.94 14.45 -7.26
CA THR A 260 17.33 14.55 -7.73
C THR A 260 17.40 15.33 -9.04
N ASP A 261 18.61 15.60 -9.53
CA ASP A 261 18.82 16.39 -10.76
C ASP A 261 18.17 15.77 -12.01
N CYS A 262 17.99 14.45 -12.04
CA CYS A 262 17.28 13.77 -13.14
C CYS A 262 15.76 13.94 -13.10
N GLY A 263 15.21 14.61 -12.07
CA GLY A 263 13.78 14.88 -11.89
C GLY A 263 13.05 13.83 -11.06
N GLY A 264 13.55 12.59 -11.02
CA GLY A 264 12.99 11.51 -10.21
C GLY A 264 13.38 11.61 -8.73
N PHE A 265 12.64 10.89 -7.90
CA PHE A 265 12.88 10.83 -6.46
C PHE A 265 13.76 9.64 -6.08
N GLN A 266 14.77 9.87 -5.23
CA GLN A 266 15.52 8.81 -4.56
C GLN A 266 14.87 8.45 -3.23
N GLY A 267 14.98 7.19 -2.81
CA GLY A 267 14.43 6.76 -1.52
C GLY A 267 15.21 7.22 -0.31
N ARG A 268 16.51 7.50 -0.49
CA ARG A 268 17.47 7.88 0.54
C ARG A 268 18.57 8.74 -0.06
N VAL A 269 19.30 9.47 0.78
CA VAL A 269 20.40 10.32 0.36
C VAL A 269 21.46 9.51 -0.41
N ASN A 270 22.01 10.08 -1.49
CA ASN A 270 23.06 9.47 -2.33
C ASN A 270 22.67 8.13 -2.99
N LYS A 271 21.40 7.93 -3.31
CA LYS A 271 20.92 6.76 -4.07
C LYS A 271 20.35 7.19 -5.43
N LEU A 272 20.16 6.22 -6.31
CA LEU A 272 19.51 6.50 -7.59
C LEU A 272 18.04 6.84 -7.39
N ALA A 273 17.52 7.69 -8.27
CA ALA A 273 16.10 7.88 -8.41
C ALA A 273 15.41 6.59 -8.88
N ASP A 274 14.17 6.40 -8.46
CA ASP A 274 13.35 5.23 -8.76
C ASP A 274 11.88 5.65 -8.86
N THR A 275 11.19 5.16 -9.88
CA THR A 275 9.79 5.46 -10.19
C THR A 275 8.87 5.39 -8.97
N CYS A 276 9.03 4.40 -8.09
CA CYS A 276 8.09 4.24 -6.98
C CYS A 276 8.16 5.38 -5.95
N TYR A 277 9.32 6.05 -5.81
CA TYR A 277 9.44 7.18 -4.89
C TYR A 277 8.74 8.44 -5.37
N ALA A 278 8.40 8.53 -6.66
CA ALA A 278 7.50 9.57 -7.16
C ALA A 278 6.15 9.51 -6.44
N PHE A 279 5.67 8.32 -6.07
CA PHE A 279 4.54 8.15 -5.17
C PHE A 279 4.95 8.20 -3.69
N TRP A 280 5.92 7.41 -3.23
CA TRP A 280 6.19 7.33 -1.78
C TRP A 280 6.57 8.69 -1.17
N VAL A 281 7.47 9.42 -1.82
CA VAL A 281 7.88 10.76 -1.36
C VAL A 281 6.89 11.82 -1.82
N GLY A 282 6.36 11.73 -3.04
CA GLY A 282 5.36 12.66 -3.54
C GLY A 282 4.07 12.66 -2.70
N GLY A 283 3.55 11.49 -2.37
CA GLY A 283 2.42 11.28 -1.47
C GLY A 283 2.69 11.78 -0.06
N SER A 284 3.92 11.60 0.45
CA SER A 284 4.36 12.21 1.72
C SER A 284 4.26 13.74 1.67
N LEU A 285 4.77 14.37 0.61
CA LEU A 285 4.65 15.82 0.40
C LEU A 285 3.18 16.27 0.22
N LYS A 286 2.34 15.47 -0.44
CA LYS A 286 0.90 15.74 -0.60
C LYS A 286 0.18 15.71 0.74
N MET A 287 0.40 14.70 1.59
CA MET A 287 -0.15 14.61 2.95
C MET A 287 0.32 15.77 3.85
N LEU A 288 1.56 16.22 3.66
CA LEU A 288 2.10 17.40 4.34
C LEU A 288 1.58 18.73 3.78
N GLY A 289 0.81 18.73 2.68
CA GLY A 289 0.33 19.95 2.03
C GLY A 289 1.44 20.78 1.38
N LYS A 290 2.56 20.14 1.02
CA LYS A 290 3.76 20.78 0.43
C LYS A 290 4.17 20.15 -0.91
N TYR A 291 3.24 19.51 -1.61
CA TYR A 291 3.51 18.94 -2.94
C TYR A 291 3.95 19.99 -3.97
N ASN A 292 3.58 21.26 -3.78
CA ASN A 292 4.03 22.39 -4.59
C ASN A 292 5.55 22.63 -4.55
N LEU A 293 6.30 21.97 -3.67
CA LEU A 293 7.77 21.99 -3.67
C LEU A 293 8.40 21.02 -4.68
N CYS A 294 7.61 20.12 -5.27
CA CYS A 294 8.05 19.23 -6.34
C CYS A 294 8.17 19.99 -7.66
N ASP A 295 9.30 19.83 -8.36
CA ASP A 295 9.42 20.21 -9.76
C ASP A 295 8.64 19.20 -10.62
N ALA A 296 7.36 19.50 -10.85
CA ALA A 296 6.42 18.65 -11.56
C ALA A 296 6.86 18.37 -13.01
N ALA A 297 7.45 19.35 -13.69
CA ALA A 297 7.89 19.22 -15.07
C ALA A 297 9.05 18.21 -15.18
N LYS A 298 10.06 18.33 -14.32
CA LYS A 298 11.17 17.36 -14.30
C LYS A 298 10.73 15.98 -13.85
N LEU A 299 9.83 15.88 -12.87
CA LEU A 299 9.30 14.59 -12.43
C LEU A 299 8.58 13.88 -13.59
N ARG A 300 7.75 14.61 -14.33
CA ARG A 300 7.05 14.10 -15.51
C ARG A 300 8.04 13.59 -16.57
N SER A 301 9.07 14.37 -16.89
CA SER A 301 10.11 13.95 -17.83
C SER A 301 10.83 12.68 -17.38
N PHE A 302 11.17 12.56 -16.08
CA PHE A 302 11.76 11.34 -15.53
C PHE A 302 10.83 10.13 -15.69
N LEU A 303 9.56 10.25 -15.31
CA LEU A 303 8.60 9.14 -15.39
C LEU A 303 8.39 8.67 -16.84
N PHE A 304 8.40 9.59 -17.81
CA PHE A 304 8.35 9.22 -19.22
C PHE A 304 9.53 8.37 -19.69
N THR A 305 10.74 8.56 -19.14
CA THR A 305 11.87 7.67 -19.43
C THR A 305 11.72 6.28 -18.82
N CYS A 306 10.86 6.12 -17.82
CA CYS A 306 10.56 4.85 -17.16
C CYS A 306 9.33 4.14 -17.74
N GLN A 307 8.50 4.87 -18.51
CA GLN A 307 7.32 4.37 -19.21
C GLN A 307 7.71 3.49 -20.40
N THR A 308 6.95 2.43 -20.67
CA THR A 308 7.14 1.64 -21.89
C THR A 308 6.03 1.86 -22.91
N LYS A 309 6.34 1.65 -24.20
CA LYS A 309 5.36 1.74 -25.30
C LYS A 309 4.26 0.68 -25.23
N PHE A 310 4.45 -0.38 -24.44
CA PHE A 310 3.48 -1.45 -24.25
C PHE A 310 2.67 -1.28 -22.95
N GLY A 311 2.85 -0.16 -22.26
CA GLY A 311 2.29 0.07 -20.94
C GLY A 311 3.22 -0.38 -19.82
N GLY A 312 2.81 -0.07 -18.60
CA GLY A 312 3.63 -0.22 -17.40
C GLY A 312 4.81 0.75 -17.29
N PHE A 313 5.39 0.78 -16.09
CA PHE A 313 6.59 1.53 -15.74
C PHE A 313 7.62 0.61 -15.14
N SER A 314 8.88 0.90 -15.45
CA SER A 314 10.05 0.27 -14.86
C SER A 314 10.56 1.05 -13.65
N LYS A 315 11.42 0.41 -12.86
CA LYS A 315 12.11 1.05 -11.73
C LYS A 315 13.00 2.22 -12.14
N LEU A 316 13.81 2.00 -13.18
CA LEU A 316 14.83 2.92 -13.68
C LEU A 316 14.55 3.23 -15.14
N PRO A 317 15.04 4.37 -15.67
CA PRO A 317 14.89 4.72 -17.07
C PRO A 317 15.25 3.56 -18.01
N HIS A 318 14.39 3.32 -19.01
CA HIS A 318 14.57 2.28 -20.04
C HIS A 318 14.68 0.84 -19.50
N GLY A 319 14.13 0.57 -18.32
CA GLY A 319 14.05 -0.78 -17.76
C GLY A 319 12.82 -1.58 -18.22
N TYR A 320 12.73 -2.82 -17.77
CA TYR A 320 11.52 -3.63 -17.93
C TYR A 320 10.44 -3.23 -16.91
N PRO A 321 9.16 -3.21 -17.30
CA PRO A 321 8.09 -2.83 -16.40
C PRO A 321 7.70 -3.97 -15.45
N ASP A 322 7.31 -3.62 -14.24
CA ASP A 322 6.71 -4.54 -13.27
C ASP A 322 5.48 -3.92 -12.61
N LEU A 323 4.61 -4.74 -12.03
CA LEU A 323 3.30 -4.30 -11.53
C LEU A 323 3.44 -3.25 -10.42
N LEU A 324 4.46 -3.36 -9.57
CA LEU A 324 4.69 -2.43 -8.46
C LEU A 324 5.05 -1.05 -8.97
N HIS A 325 6.10 -0.96 -9.80
CA HIS A 325 6.54 0.34 -10.33
C HIS A 325 5.52 0.90 -11.32
N SER A 326 4.83 0.04 -12.06
CA SER A 326 3.74 0.44 -12.95
C SER A 326 2.63 1.14 -12.18
N TYR A 327 2.14 0.52 -11.10
CA TYR A 327 1.06 1.09 -10.30
C TYR A 327 1.50 2.38 -9.60
N TYR A 328 2.70 2.42 -9.01
CA TYR A 328 3.20 3.65 -8.39
C TYR A 328 3.54 4.75 -9.40
N GLY A 329 3.88 4.39 -10.64
CA GLY A 329 3.99 5.32 -11.76
C GLY A 329 2.64 5.97 -12.08
N VAL A 330 1.57 5.18 -12.18
CA VAL A 330 0.19 5.70 -12.35
C VAL A 330 -0.20 6.59 -11.16
N CYS A 331 0.10 6.19 -9.93
CA CYS A 331 -0.15 7.01 -8.74
C CYS A 331 0.60 8.34 -8.82
N ALA A 332 1.86 8.36 -9.27
CA ALA A 332 2.62 9.57 -9.44
C ALA A 332 2.02 10.51 -10.51
N PHE A 333 1.54 9.96 -11.64
CA PHE A 333 0.81 10.75 -12.63
C PHE A 333 -0.53 11.28 -12.10
N SER A 334 -1.23 10.52 -11.26
CA SER A 334 -2.44 11.01 -10.58
C SER A 334 -2.11 12.16 -9.60
N LEU A 335 -1.00 12.07 -8.85
CA LEU A 335 -0.53 13.17 -7.99
C LEU A 335 -0.14 14.42 -8.79
N LEU A 336 0.35 14.23 -10.03
CA LEU A 336 0.63 15.30 -11.01
C LEU A 336 -0.64 15.81 -11.73
N GLU A 337 -1.82 15.30 -11.38
CA GLU A 337 -3.11 15.68 -11.96
C GLU A 337 -3.16 15.44 -13.47
N GLU A 338 -2.60 14.30 -13.90
CA GLU A 338 -2.62 13.90 -15.31
C GLU A 338 -4.04 13.77 -15.85
N SER A 339 -4.26 14.35 -17.03
CA SER A 339 -5.57 14.33 -17.68
C SER A 339 -6.07 12.90 -17.92
N GLY A 340 -7.30 12.62 -17.50
CA GLY A 340 -7.95 11.31 -17.67
C GLY A 340 -7.69 10.31 -16.54
N LEU A 341 -6.90 10.67 -15.53
CA LEU A 341 -6.74 9.86 -14.32
C LEU A 341 -7.68 10.34 -13.21
N GLN A 342 -8.15 9.40 -12.38
CA GLN A 342 -8.84 9.74 -11.15
C GLN A 342 -7.89 10.36 -10.12
N SER A 343 -8.44 11.16 -9.21
CA SER A 343 -7.71 11.69 -8.06
C SER A 343 -7.35 10.57 -7.08
N LEU A 344 -6.13 10.61 -6.54
CA LEU A 344 -5.60 9.68 -5.57
C LEU A 344 -5.76 10.22 -4.13
N CYS A 345 -6.19 9.36 -3.22
CA CYS A 345 -6.07 9.53 -1.78
C CYS A 345 -4.70 8.99 -1.32
N PRO A 346 -3.71 9.86 -1.05
CA PRO A 346 -2.34 9.43 -0.82
C PRO A 346 -2.17 8.59 0.44
N GLU A 347 -2.98 8.79 1.49
CA GLU A 347 -2.86 8.04 2.75
C GLU A 347 -3.41 6.61 2.67
N LEU A 348 -4.21 6.26 1.66
CA LEU A 348 -4.69 4.89 1.44
C LEU A 348 -4.09 4.23 0.19
N GLY A 349 -3.50 5.02 -0.71
CA GLY A 349 -3.06 4.54 -2.04
C GLY A 349 -4.22 4.22 -2.99
N LEU A 350 -5.45 4.63 -2.69
CA LEU A 350 -6.63 4.34 -3.51
C LEU A 350 -7.10 5.58 -4.25
N SER A 351 -7.95 5.42 -5.26
CA SER A 351 -8.69 6.56 -5.78
C SER A 351 -9.50 7.23 -4.65
N THR A 352 -9.69 8.54 -4.73
CA THR A 352 -10.55 9.27 -3.78
C THR A 352 -11.97 8.69 -3.77
N ARG A 353 -12.44 8.17 -4.91
CA ARG A 353 -13.72 7.45 -5.04
C ARG A 353 -13.76 6.19 -4.17
N ALA A 354 -12.74 5.34 -4.22
CA ALA A 354 -12.72 4.10 -3.44
C ALA A 354 -12.42 4.31 -1.94
N SER A 355 -11.85 5.48 -1.59
CA SER A 355 -11.38 5.77 -0.22
C SER A 355 -12.49 6.16 0.75
N TYR A 356 -13.54 6.82 0.27
CA TYR A 356 -14.53 7.50 1.12
C TYR A 356 -16.00 7.16 0.78
N ASN A 357 -16.23 6.21 -0.14
CA ASN A 357 -17.56 5.75 -0.52
C ASN A 357 -17.92 4.39 0.09
#